data_AF-A0A9E5T6X9-F1
#
_entry.id   AF-A0A9E5T6X9-F1
#
_cell.length_a   1.000
_cell.length_b   1.000
_cell.length_c   1.000
_cell.angle_alpha   90.00
_cell.angle_beta   90.00
_cell.angle_gamma   90.00
#
_symmetry.space_group_name_H-M   'P 1'
#
loop_
_entity.id
_entity.type
_entity.pdbx_description
1 polymer ?
#
loop_
_entity_poly.entity_id
_entity_poly.type
_entity_poly.pdbx_seq_one_letter_code
_entity_poly.pdbx_strand_id
1 'polypeptide(L)'
;RLFNDRDLQFLEATLSEVKAHLGQGEKSEAVRKLNTLSKLGTVGELQSYSRLALEADELTKQLTDEGLQLTEEAATQLDAPETQFDGALALANVKLVYTAIPAVDKSLTGVYRAATRDPEKREALAQAEAVTRALARQKMRGGDKLAVKDLNRVIERYPQTPAARLAAEKIAEITGQPVAGGAAAAGQNAVMAEEGEFRTWTDLQGKYTVEAKLVATKQGWVQLETRAGKKISLPIKKLSQADQDLLAR
;
A
#
# COMPACT_ATOMS: atom_id res chain seq x y z
N ARG A 1 15.21 34.36 -5.58
CA ARG A 1 14.41 35.14 -4.61
C ARG A 1 15.06 35.05 -3.23
N LEU A 2 15.12 36.17 -2.50
CA LEU A 2 15.55 36.19 -1.10
C LEU A 2 14.31 36.06 -0.22
N PHE A 3 14.31 35.11 0.71
CA PHE A 3 13.28 34.94 1.72
C PHE A 3 13.62 35.78 2.94
N ASN A 4 12.62 36.45 3.51
CA ASN A 4 12.79 37.19 4.76
C ASN A 4 12.73 36.24 5.95
N ASP A 5 13.02 36.75 7.16
CA ASP A 5 13.04 35.92 8.37
C ASP A 5 11.72 35.21 8.65
N ARG A 6 10.58 35.85 8.35
CA ARG A 6 9.25 35.25 8.52
C ARG A 6 9.03 34.08 7.55
N ASP A 7 9.46 34.23 6.30
CA ASP A 7 9.38 33.18 5.27
C ASP A 7 10.27 31.99 5.67
N LEU A 8 11.47 32.26 6.21
CA LEU A 8 12.39 31.22 6.70
C LEU A 8 11.84 30.49 7.93
N GLN A 9 11.26 31.21 8.90
CA GLN A 9 10.59 30.60 10.06
C GLN A 9 9.41 29.73 9.62
N PHE A 10 8.62 30.18 8.64
CA PHE A 10 7.51 29.40 8.11
C PHE A 10 7.99 28.12 7.40
N LEU A 11 9.09 28.20 6.62
CA LEU A 11 9.71 27.04 6.00
C LEU A 11 10.22 26.04 7.04
N GLU A 12 10.95 26.51 8.05
CA GLU A 12 11.50 25.68 9.11
C GLU A 12 10.41 24.91 9.86
N ALA A 13 9.36 25.62 10.31
CA ALA A 13 8.23 25.01 10.98
C ALA A 13 7.52 23.96 10.10
N THR A 14 7.30 24.30 8.82
CA THR A 14 6.65 23.41 7.86
C THR A 14 7.49 22.15 7.62
N LEU A 15 8.81 22.29 7.40
CA LEU A 15 9.72 21.17 7.18
C LEU A 15 9.83 20.26 8.40
N SER A 16 9.84 20.84 9.60
CA SER A 16 9.84 20.07 10.84
C SER A 16 8.58 19.19 10.95
N GLU A 17 7.41 19.74 10.68
CA GLU A 17 6.15 18.97 10.68
C GLU A 17 6.11 17.91 9.57
N VAL A 18 6.55 18.25 8.36
CA VAL A 18 6.64 17.30 7.23
C VAL A 18 7.51 16.10 7.61
N LYS A 19 8.71 16.35 8.17
CA LYS A 19 9.61 15.28 8.61
C LYS A 19 9.01 14.45 9.75
N ALA A 20 8.29 15.07 10.67
CA ALA A 20 7.59 14.35 11.74
C ALA A 20 6.52 13.40 11.18
N HIS A 21 5.68 13.88 10.26
CA HIS A 21 4.68 13.04 9.60
C HIS A 21 5.33 11.91 8.78
N LEU A 22 6.40 12.19 8.04
CA LEU A 22 7.14 11.16 7.31
C LEU A 22 7.72 10.10 8.25
N GLY A 23 8.28 10.51 9.39
CA GLY A 23 8.81 9.60 10.42
C GLY A 23 7.74 8.72 11.07
N GLN A 24 6.48 9.17 11.09
CA GLN A 24 5.33 8.43 11.59
C GLN A 24 4.63 7.59 10.50
N GLY A 25 5.10 7.64 9.25
CA GLY A 25 4.45 6.98 8.11
C GLY A 25 3.19 7.68 7.60
N GLU A 26 2.90 8.90 8.08
CA GLU A 26 1.73 9.69 7.71
C GLU A 26 1.97 10.52 6.43
N LYS A 27 2.35 9.83 5.34
CA LYS A 27 2.70 10.50 4.06
C LYS A 27 1.63 11.46 3.55
N SER A 28 0.34 11.15 3.76
CA SER A 28 -0.76 12.03 3.34
C SER A 28 -0.73 13.38 4.04
N GLU A 29 -0.40 13.41 5.33
CA GLU A 29 -0.30 14.67 6.08
C GLU A 29 0.97 15.42 5.73
N ALA A 30 2.09 14.71 5.53
CA ALA A 30 3.33 15.30 5.01
C ALA A 30 3.12 16.01 3.67
N VAL A 31 2.49 15.35 2.70
CA VAL A 31 2.20 15.91 1.37
C VAL A 31 1.28 17.14 1.48
N ARG A 32 0.20 17.07 2.28
CA ARG A 32 -0.69 18.22 2.50
C ARG A 32 0.04 19.40 3.13
N LYS A 33 0.88 19.13 4.14
CA LYS A 33 1.64 20.16 4.84
C LYS A 33 2.65 20.82 3.90
N LEU A 34 3.34 20.04 3.08
CA LEU A 34 4.28 20.54 2.07
C LEU A 34 3.57 21.42 1.04
N ASN A 35 2.36 21.06 0.62
CA ASN A 35 1.57 21.87 -0.30
C ASN A 35 1.22 23.27 0.26
N THR A 36 1.29 23.48 1.59
CA THR A 36 1.09 24.81 2.17
C THR A 36 2.21 25.80 1.82
N LEU A 37 3.36 25.31 1.35
CA LEU A 37 4.46 26.13 0.84
C LEU A 37 4.13 26.83 -0.49
N SER A 38 3.00 26.47 -1.13
CA SER A 38 2.47 27.18 -2.29
C SER A 38 2.28 28.69 -2.05
N LYS A 39 2.16 29.10 -0.78
CA LYS A 39 2.11 30.51 -0.34
C LYS A 39 3.41 31.28 -0.62
N LEU A 40 4.55 30.58 -0.66
CA LEU A 40 5.86 31.18 -0.89
C LEU A 40 6.26 31.15 -2.36
N GLY A 41 5.66 30.27 -3.17
CA GLY A 41 5.97 30.11 -4.59
C GLY A 41 5.49 28.76 -5.10
N THR A 42 5.95 28.34 -6.27
CA THR A 42 5.68 27.00 -6.79
C THR A 42 6.37 25.97 -5.90
N VAL A 43 5.61 25.03 -5.34
CA VAL A 43 6.16 23.96 -4.49
C VAL A 43 7.03 23.04 -5.36
N GLY A 44 8.27 22.79 -4.95
CA GLY A 44 9.27 22.08 -5.78
C GLY A 44 10.16 23.02 -6.60
N GLU A 45 9.79 24.29 -6.70
CA GLU A 45 10.54 25.34 -7.38
C GLU A 45 10.38 26.68 -6.64
N LEU A 46 10.76 26.73 -5.36
CA LEU A 46 10.61 27.94 -4.54
C LEU A 46 11.53 29.09 -4.97
N GLN A 47 12.44 28.85 -5.92
CA GLN A 47 13.35 29.82 -6.53
C GLN A 47 14.19 30.59 -5.51
N SER A 48 14.55 29.96 -4.39
CA SER A 48 15.37 30.53 -3.32
C SER A 48 16.61 29.66 -3.07
N TYR A 49 17.75 30.32 -2.85
CA TYR A 49 19.02 29.64 -2.53
C TYR A 49 19.18 29.33 -1.04
N SER A 50 18.18 29.68 -0.21
CA SER A 50 18.23 29.32 1.21
C SER A 50 18.22 27.79 1.36
N ARG A 51 19.00 27.27 2.31
CA ARG A 51 19.06 25.83 2.59
C ARG A 51 17.68 25.21 2.82
N LEU A 52 16.80 25.92 3.54
CA LEU A 52 15.43 25.47 3.82
C LEU A 52 14.59 25.36 2.55
N ALA A 53 14.70 26.31 1.62
CA ALA A 53 13.98 26.24 0.35
C ALA A 53 14.45 25.06 -0.52
N LEU A 54 15.78 24.87 -0.62
CA LEU A 54 16.35 23.74 -1.36
C LEU A 54 15.92 22.40 -0.78
N GLU A 55 15.87 22.28 0.55
CA GLU A 55 15.38 21.09 1.22
C GLU A 55 13.89 20.84 0.98
N ALA A 56 13.06 21.88 0.99
CA ALA A 56 11.64 21.77 0.66
C ALA A 56 11.40 21.36 -0.79
N ASP A 57 12.18 21.91 -1.72
CA ASP A 57 12.10 21.58 -3.14
C ASP A 57 12.51 20.12 -3.38
N GLU A 58 13.61 19.67 -2.75
CA GLU A 58 14.07 18.29 -2.82
C GLU A 58 13.05 17.29 -2.25
N LEU A 59 12.45 17.58 -1.08
CA LEU A 59 11.39 16.73 -0.52
C LEU A 59 10.15 16.67 -1.41
N THR A 60 9.78 17.80 -2.02
CA THR A 60 8.66 17.84 -2.96
C THR A 60 8.95 16.97 -4.17
N LYS A 61 10.16 17.06 -4.71
CA LYS A 61 10.60 16.26 -5.84
C LYS A 61 10.55 14.77 -5.50
N GLN A 62 11.12 14.36 -4.37
CA GLN A 62 11.10 12.97 -3.92
C GLN A 62 9.69 12.40 -3.79
N LEU A 63 8.76 13.15 -3.18
CA LEU A 63 7.36 12.72 -3.05
C LEU A 63 6.62 12.73 -4.38
N THR A 64 6.98 13.62 -5.30
CA THR A 64 6.42 13.66 -6.65
C THR A 64 6.87 12.43 -7.45
N ASP A 65 8.18 12.16 -7.46
CA ASP A 65 8.77 11.01 -8.14
C ASP A 65 8.20 9.70 -7.58
N GLU A 66 8.10 9.57 -6.25
CA GLU A 66 7.48 8.41 -5.60
C GLU A 66 6.01 8.26 -6.02
N GLY A 67 5.22 9.34 -5.97
CA GLY A 67 3.80 9.30 -6.35
C GLY A 67 3.58 8.94 -7.82
N LEU A 68 4.44 9.42 -8.72
CA LEU A 68 4.41 9.08 -10.15
C LEU A 68 4.77 7.61 -10.38
N GLN A 69 5.86 7.13 -9.75
CA GLN A 69 6.27 5.74 -9.83
C GLN A 69 5.16 4.80 -9.34
N LEU A 70 4.57 5.08 -8.16
CA LEU A 70 3.46 4.29 -7.63
C LEU A 70 2.24 4.32 -8.54
N THR A 71 1.97 5.44 -9.22
CA THR A 71 0.88 5.54 -10.20
C THR A 71 1.13 4.62 -11.39
N GLU A 72 2.36 4.57 -11.91
CA GLU A 72 2.75 3.74 -13.05
C GLU A 72 2.74 2.25 -12.69
N GLU A 73 3.30 1.88 -11.54
CA GLU A 73 3.27 0.51 -11.02
C GLU A 73 1.83 0.02 -10.82
N ALA A 74 0.97 0.87 -10.24
CA ALA A 74 -0.43 0.54 -10.02
C ALA A 74 -1.22 0.44 -11.32
N ALA A 75 -0.93 1.29 -12.32
CA ALA A 75 -1.52 1.19 -13.66
C ALA A 75 -1.12 -0.14 -14.34
N THR A 76 0.14 -0.56 -14.22
CA THR A 76 0.61 -1.84 -14.75
C THR A 76 -0.11 -3.02 -14.08
N GLN A 77 -0.28 -2.99 -12.77
CA GLN A 77 -1.01 -4.02 -12.03
C GLN A 77 -2.50 -4.06 -12.39
N LEU A 78 -3.11 -2.90 -12.66
CA LEU A 78 -4.50 -2.77 -13.07
C LEU A 78 -4.78 -3.41 -14.45
N ASP A 79 -3.77 -3.48 -15.31
CA ASP A 79 -3.89 -4.09 -16.64
C ASP A 79 -3.79 -5.63 -16.61
N ALA A 80 -3.25 -6.20 -15.54
CA ALA A 80 -3.09 -7.65 -15.37
C ALA A 80 -4.26 -8.24 -14.54
N PRO A 81 -5.04 -9.20 -15.06
CA PRO A 81 -6.24 -9.73 -14.38
C PRO A 81 -5.98 -10.26 -12.96
N GLU A 82 -4.83 -10.88 -12.74
CA GLU A 82 -4.44 -11.47 -11.45
C GLU A 82 -4.08 -10.44 -10.37
N THR A 83 -3.71 -9.22 -10.77
CA THR A 83 -3.35 -8.10 -9.86
C THR A 83 -4.27 -6.91 -10.05
N GLN A 84 -5.36 -7.04 -10.81
CA GLN A 84 -6.21 -5.92 -11.21
C GLN A 84 -6.76 -5.17 -10.00
N PHE A 85 -7.23 -5.90 -8.98
CA PHE A 85 -7.71 -5.30 -7.74
C PHE A 85 -6.58 -4.65 -6.92
N ASP A 86 -5.39 -5.25 -6.89
CA ASP A 86 -4.24 -4.71 -6.17
C ASP A 86 -3.79 -3.38 -6.80
N GLY A 87 -3.75 -3.32 -8.14
CA GLY A 87 -3.50 -2.09 -8.88
C GLY A 87 -4.57 -1.02 -8.63
N ALA A 88 -5.85 -1.41 -8.61
CA ALA A 88 -6.94 -0.50 -8.26
C ALA A 88 -6.82 0.05 -6.83
N LEU A 89 -6.45 -0.79 -5.87
CA LEU A 89 -6.22 -0.40 -4.48
C LEU A 89 -5.01 0.53 -4.34
N ALA A 90 -3.92 0.23 -5.04
CA ALA A 90 -2.75 1.09 -5.08
C ALA A 90 -3.07 2.48 -5.67
N LEU A 91 -3.83 2.57 -6.77
CA LEU A 91 -4.30 3.84 -7.31
C LEU A 91 -5.17 4.62 -6.32
N ALA A 92 -6.08 3.95 -5.61
CA ALA A 92 -6.92 4.58 -4.60
C ALA A 92 -6.08 5.11 -3.40
N ASN A 93 -5.03 4.40 -3.01
CA ASN A 93 -4.09 4.86 -1.99
C ASN A 93 -3.25 6.05 -2.47
N VAL A 94 -2.75 6.03 -3.71
CA VAL A 94 -2.05 7.16 -4.32
C VAL A 94 -2.95 8.39 -4.33
N LYS A 95 -4.22 8.24 -4.72
CA LYS A 95 -5.22 9.30 -4.66
C LYS A 95 -5.39 9.91 -3.27
N LEU A 96 -5.38 9.07 -2.23
CA LEU A 96 -5.54 9.54 -0.85
C LEU A 96 -4.31 10.34 -0.36
N VAL A 97 -3.12 9.93 -0.79
CA VAL A 97 -1.84 10.43 -0.26
C VAL A 97 -1.30 11.60 -1.08
N TYR A 98 -1.30 11.47 -2.41
CA TYR A 98 -0.52 12.33 -3.31
C TYR A 98 -1.35 13.32 -4.14
N THR A 99 -2.69 13.33 -4.07
CA THR A 99 -3.53 14.24 -4.88
C THR A 99 -3.21 15.73 -4.67
N ALA A 100 -2.62 16.12 -3.54
CA ALA A 100 -2.22 17.51 -3.34
C ALA A 100 -1.00 17.92 -4.19
N ILE A 101 -0.31 16.97 -4.84
CA ILE A 101 0.78 17.21 -5.78
C ILE A 101 0.19 17.24 -7.20
N PRO A 102 0.19 18.41 -7.90
CA PRO A 102 -0.49 18.55 -9.18
C PRO A 102 0.00 17.59 -10.28
N ALA A 103 1.30 17.30 -10.32
CA ALA A 103 1.87 16.38 -11.31
C ALA A 103 1.34 14.95 -11.12
N VAL A 104 1.25 14.49 -9.87
CA VAL A 104 0.71 13.17 -9.54
C VAL A 104 -0.78 13.13 -9.79
N ASP A 105 -1.54 14.15 -9.38
CA ASP A 105 -2.99 14.23 -9.62
C ASP A 105 -3.35 14.19 -11.11
N LYS A 106 -2.57 14.89 -11.94
CA LYS A 106 -2.74 14.86 -13.40
C LYS A 106 -2.49 13.47 -13.97
N SER A 107 -1.41 12.80 -13.56
CA SER A 107 -1.09 11.43 -13.97
C SER A 107 -2.20 10.46 -13.56
N LEU A 108 -2.57 10.48 -12.29
CA LEU A 108 -3.63 9.68 -11.70
C LEU A 108 -4.96 9.87 -12.43
N THR A 109 -5.36 11.13 -12.68
CA THR A 109 -6.58 11.44 -13.41
C THR A 109 -6.56 10.87 -14.83
N GLY A 110 -5.39 10.89 -15.49
CA GLY A 110 -5.20 10.24 -16.78
C GLY A 110 -5.46 8.73 -16.72
N VAL A 111 -4.83 8.05 -15.76
CA VAL A 111 -5.00 6.61 -15.54
C VAL A 111 -6.45 6.24 -15.23
N TYR A 112 -7.09 6.94 -14.29
CA TYR A 112 -8.51 6.71 -13.95
C TYR A 112 -9.43 6.90 -15.17
N ARG A 113 -9.23 7.98 -15.94
CA ARG A 113 -10.04 8.22 -17.15
C ARG A 113 -9.86 7.13 -18.20
N ALA A 114 -8.66 6.60 -18.36
CA ALA A 114 -8.42 5.47 -19.26
C ALA A 114 -9.09 4.19 -18.74
N ALA A 115 -8.86 3.85 -17.46
CA ALA A 115 -9.39 2.66 -16.82
C ALA A 115 -10.92 2.61 -16.76
N THR A 116 -11.58 3.76 -16.56
CA THR A 116 -13.06 3.81 -16.49
C THR A 116 -13.77 3.50 -17.81
N ARG A 117 -13.04 3.42 -18.93
CA ARG A 117 -13.58 2.97 -20.23
C ARG A 117 -13.79 1.46 -20.28
N ASP A 118 -13.06 0.71 -19.47
CA ASP A 118 -13.17 -0.73 -19.31
C ASP A 118 -14.12 -1.02 -18.12
N PRO A 119 -15.24 -1.74 -18.33
CA PRO A 119 -16.18 -2.07 -17.27
C PRO A 119 -15.55 -2.82 -16.08
N GLU A 120 -14.62 -3.74 -16.33
CA GLU A 120 -13.99 -4.56 -15.28
C GLU A 120 -13.06 -3.70 -14.42
N LYS A 121 -12.18 -2.92 -15.06
CA LYS A 121 -11.29 -1.99 -14.34
C LYS A 121 -12.07 -0.92 -13.60
N ARG A 122 -13.17 -0.42 -14.18
CA ARG A 122 -14.07 0.53 -13.52
C ARG A 122 -14.67 -0.06 -12.24
N GLU A 123 -15.07 -1.34 -12.29
CA GLU A 123 -15.61 -2.02 -11.12
C GLU A 123 -14.52 -2.25 -10.06
N ALA A 124 -13.34 -2.73 -10.46
CA ALA A 124 -12.20 -2.90 -9.55
C ALA A 124 -11.84 -1.58 -8.84
N LEU A 125 -11.80 -0.45 -9.58
CA LEU A 125 -11.60 0.88 -9.02
C LEU A 125 -12.70 1.27 -8.02
N ALA A 126 -13.97 1.02 -8.34
CA ALA A 126 -15.07 1.34 -7.44
C ALA A 126 -15.01 0.53 -6.13
N GLN A 127 -14.64 -0.74 -6.22
CA GLN A 127 -14.44 -1.61 -5.05
C GLN A 127 -13.26 -1.12 -4.19
N ALA A 128 -12.11 -0.86 -4.82
CA ALA A 128 -10.91 -0.35 -4.15
C ALA A 128 -11.15 1.01 -3.44
N GLU A 129 -11.84 1.94 -4.11
CA GLU A 129 -12.18 3.23 -3.50
C GLU A 129 -13.13 3.09 -2.32
N ALA A 130 -14.06 2.14 -2.36
CA ALA A 130 -14.99 1.90 -1.25
C ALA A 130 -14.24 1.40 0.01
N VAL A 131 -13.32 0.44 -0.16
CA VAL A 131 -12.45 -0.05 0.93
C VAL A 131 -11.57 1.08 1.46
N THR A 132 -10.86 1.79 0.58
CA THR A 132 -9.92 2.85 0.97
C THR A 132 -10.64 3.98 1.72
N ARG A 133 -11.85 4.36 1.27
CA ARG A 133 -12.67 5.36 1.96
C ARG A 133 -13.09 4.90 3.35
N ALA A 134 -13.46 3.63 3.51
CA ALA A 134 -13.82 3.08 4.82
C ALA A 134 -12.62 3.12 5.79
N LEU A 135 -11.42 2.75 5.32
CA LEU A 135 -10.20 2.81 6.12
C LEU A 135 -9.76 4.24 6.44
N ALA A 136 -9.94 5.19 5.51
CA ALA A 136 -9.68 6.60 5.78
C ALA A 136 -10.56 7.13 6.94
N ARG A 137 -11.78 6.61 7.12
CA ARG A 137 -12.64 6.97 8.25
C ARG A 137 -12.16 6.44 9.59
N GLN A 138 -11.43 5.33 9.60
CA GLN A 138 -10.86 4.76 10.82
C GLN A 138 -9.97 5.77 11.55
N LYS A 139 -9.22 6.59 10.81
CA LYS A 139 -8.31 7.61 11.35
C LYS A 139 -9.02 8.76 12.08
N MET A 140 -10.36 8.85 12.00
CA MET A 140 -11.13 9.86 12.71
C MET A 140 -11.46 9.42 14.14
N ARG A 141 -11.77 10.38 15.02
CA ARG A 141 -12.20 10.08 16.40
C ARG A 141 -13.48 9.23 16.41
N GLY A 142 -13.43 8.05 17.04
CA GLY A 142 -14.51 7.07 16.99
C GLY A 142 -14.68 6.38 15.64
N GLY A 143 -13.66 6.50 14.78
CA GLY A 143 -13.66 6.05 13.39
C GLY A 143 -13.79 4.55 13.22
N ASP A 144 -13.36 3.74 14.19
CA ASP A 144 -13.42 2.27 14.12
C ASP A 144 -14.84 1.76 13.85
N LYS A 145 -15.85 2.26 14.58
CA LYS A 145 -17.25 1.86 14.37
C LYS A 145 -17.75 2.24 12.98
N LEU A 146 -17.32 3.39 12.47
CA LEU A 146 -17.71 3.89 11.14
C LEU A 146 -17.01 3.10 10.02
N ALA A 147 -15.72 2.80 10.21
CA ALA A 147 -14.94 1.97 9.30
C ALA A 147 -15.53 0.57 9.20
N VAL A 148 -15.80 -0.10 10.33
CA VAL A 148 -16.45 -1.42 10.36
C VAL A 148 -17.81 -1.38 9.66
N LYS A 149 -18.63 -0.36 9.92
CA LYS A 149 -19.93 -0.20 9.23
C LYS A 149 -19.77 -0.09 7.71
N ASP A 150 -18.85 0.75 7.25
CA ASP A 150 -18.63 0.95 5.81
C ASP A 150 -17.98 -0.29 5.15
N LEU A 151 -17.08 -0.99 5.84
CA LEU A 151 -16.48 -2.25 5.38
C LEU A 151 -17.53 -3.37 5.28
N ASN A 152 -18.46 -3.48 6.23
CA ASN A 152 -19.59 -4.41 6.12
C ASN A 152 -20.43 -4.10 4.87
N ARG A 153 -20.64 -2.82 4.56
CA ARG A 153 -21.34 -2.42 3.33
C ARG A 153 -20.57 -2.81 2.06
N VAL A 154 -19.24 -2.83 2.09
CA VAL A 154 -18.42 -3.35 0.99
C VAL A 154 -18.67 -4.85 0.80
N ILE A 155 -18.69 -5.62 1.89
CA ILE A 155 -18.95 -7.07 1.86
C ILE A 155 -20.33 -7.37 1.30
N GLU A 156 -21.36 -6.65 1.76
CA GLU A 156 -22.74 -6.81 1.29
C GLU A 156 -22.90 -6.45 -0.20
N ARG A 157 -22.22 -5.39 -0.65
CA ARG A 157 -22.36 -4.87 -2.02
C ARG A 157 -21.54 -5.66 -3.04
N TYR A 158 -20.40 -6.21 -2.64
CA TYR A 158 -19.45 -6.90 -3.51
C TYR A 158 -19.11 -8.29 -2.93
N PRO A 159 -20.10 -9.18 -2.80
CA PRO A 159 -19.86 -10.50 -2.21
C PRO A 159 -18.87 -11.30 -3.06
N GLN A 160 -18.04 -12.12 -2.40
CA GLN A 160 -17.04 -13.00 -3.02
C GLN A 160 -15.92 -12.30 -3.84
N THR A 161 -15.83 -10.96 -3.80
CA THR A 161 -14.76 -10.24 -4.48
C THR A 161 -13.50 -10.12 -3.59
N PRO A 162 -12.33 -9.79 -4.18
CA PRO A 162 -11.14 -9.44 -3.41
C PRO A 162 -11.38 -8.30 -2.40
N ALA A 163 -12.25 -7.34 -2.74
CA ALA A 163 -12.60 -6.24 -1.85
C ALA A 163 -13.36 -6.67 -0.61
N ALA A 164 -14.32 -7.61 -0.72
CA ALA A 164 -14.99 -8.18 0.44
C ALA A 164 -14.04 -8.95 1.35
N ARG A 165 -13.09 -9.70 0.77
CA ARG A 165 -12.05 -10.41 1.53
C ARG A 165 -11.18 -9.44 2.33
N LEU A 166 -10.66 -8.40 1.66
CA LEU A 166 -9.87 -7.35 2.31
C LEU A 166 -10.70 -6.61 3.38
N ALA A 167 -11.98 -6.34 3.11
CA ALA A 167 -12.86 -5.70 4.08
C ALA A 167 -13.08 -6.55 5.33
N ALA A 168 -13.28 -7.86 5.17
CA ALA A 168 -13.42 -8.80 6.28
C ALA A 168 -12.13 -8.89 7.12
N GLU A 169 -10.96 -8.96 6.47
CA GLU A 169 -9.66 -8.92 7.13
C GLU A 169 -9.50 -7.63 7.96
N LYS A 170 -9.82 -6.48 7.36
CA LYS A 170 -9.72 -5.19 8.06
C LYS A 170 -10.72 -5.04 9.20
N ILE A 171 -11.92 -5.60 9.10
CA ILE A 171 -12.86 -5.66 10.23
C ILE A 171 -12.25 -6.48 11.38
N ALA A 172 -11.69 -7.65 11.10
CA ALA A 172 -11.05 -8.49 12.10
C ALA A 172 -9.87 -7.78 12.80
N GLU A 173 -9.04 -7.05 12.04
CA GLU A 173 -7.97 -6.22 12.60
C GLU A 173 -8.52 -5.13 13.53
N ILE A 174 -9.60 -4.44 13.14
CA ILE A 174 -10.19 -3.34 13.93
C ILE A 174 -10.88 -3.85 15.20
N THR A 175 -11.59 -4.99 15.11
CA THR A 175 -12.37 -5.52 16.24
C THR A 175 -11.56 -6.44 17.15
N GLY A 176 -10.36 -6.86 16.72
CA GLY A 176 -9.56 -7.86 17.42
C GLY A 176 -10.19 -9.26 17.41
N GLN A 177 -11.20 -9.50 16.57
CA GLN A 177 -11.83 -10.80 16.43
C GLN A 177 -11.09 -11.64 15.38
N PRO A 178 -10.83 -12.94 15.63
CA PRO A 178 -10.38 -13.83 14.57
C PRO A 178 -11.44 -13.87 13.47
N VAL A 179 -11.01 -13.89 12.20
CA VAL A 179 -11.90 -14.00 11.02
C VAL A 179 -12.78 -15.25 11.13
N ALA A 180 -13.96 -15.09 11.72
CA ALA A 180 -14.95 -16.15 11.85
C ALA A 180 -15.78 -16.17 10.56
N GLY A 181 -15.48 -17.12 9.66
CA GLY A 181 -16.32 -17.38 8.48
C GLY A 181 -15.68 -17.28 7.10
N GLY A 182 -14.40 -17.66 6.96
CA GLY A 182 -13.77 -17.88 5.64
C GLY A 182 -14.08 -19.25 5.00
N ALA A 183 -15.22 -19.87 5.32
CA ALA A 183 -15.65 -21.16 4.80
C ALA A 183 -17.09 -21.08 4.28
N ALA A 184 -17.29 -20.47 3.10
CA ALA A 184 -18.40 -20.75 2.17
C ALA A 184 -18.37 -19.78 0.98
N ALA A 185 -17.32 -19.83 0.15
CA ALA A 185 -17.31 -19.38 -1.25
C ALA A 185 -15.94 -19.68 -1.88
N ALA A 186 -15.51 -20.93 -1.80
CA ALA A 186 -14.41 -21.44 -2.61
C ALA A 186 -15.02 -22.17 -3.81
N GLY A 187 -14.77 -21.60 -4.99
CA GLY A 187 -14.95 -22.25 -6.28
C GLY A 187 -14.76 -21.18 -7.35
N GLN A 188 -13.70 -21.13 -8.15
CA GLN A 188 -12.56 -22.02 -8.43
C GLN A 188 -11.45 -21.04 -8.89
N ASN A 189 -10.25 -20.95 -8.32
CA ASN A 189 -9.09 -21.77 -8.63
C ASN A 189 -7.95 -21.33 -7.69
N ALA A 190 -7.95 -21.81 -6.46
CA ALA A 190 -6.72 -21.92 -5.69
C ALA A 190 -6.39 -23.41 -5.71
N VAL A 191 -5.43 -23.77 -6.55
CA VAL A 191 -4.81 -25.09 -6.52
C VAL A 191 -4.31 -25.27 -5.08
N MET A 192 -4.94 -26.19 -4.36
CA MET A 192 -4.47 -26.63 -3.05
C MET A 192 -3.06 -27.19 -3.26
N ALA A 193 -2.05 -26.42 -2.88
CA ALA A 193 -0.76 -27.00 -2.54
C ALA A 193 -0.88 -27.47 -1.09
N GLU A 194 -0.65 -28.76 -0.89
CA GLU A 194 -0.83 -29.48 0.37
C GLU A 194 -0.28 -28.71 1.57
N GLU A 195 -1.03 -28.72 2.68
CA GLU A 195 -0.58 -28.23 3.98
C GLU A 195 0.71 -28.94 4.37
N GLY A 196 1.85 -28.29 4.10
CA GLY A 196 3.16 -28.85 4.36
C GLY A 196 3.34 -29.11 5.85
N GLU A 197 3.71 -30.34 6.18
CA GLU A 197 4.17 -30.73 7.50
C GLU A 197 5.26 -29.76 8.00
N PHE A 198 5.24 -29.43 9.30
CA PHE A 198 6.28 -28.59 9.89
C PHE A 198 7.64 -29.27 9.69
N ARG A 199 8.52 -28.60 8.95
CA ARG A 199 9.88 -29.08 8.69
C ARG A 199 10.90 -28.00 8.98
N THR A 200 12.14 -28.44 9.11
CA THR A 200 13.27 -27.53 9.25
C THR A 200 13.74 -27.08 7.87
N TRP A 201 13.64 -25.78 7.60
CA TRP A 201 14.18 -25.10 6.42
C TRP A 201 15.56 -24.56 6.73
N THR A 202 16.50 -24.75 5.82
CA THR A 202 17.89 -24.35 6.02
C THR A 202 18.30 -23.34 4.96
N ASP A 203 19.09 -22.35 5.35
CA ASP A 203 19.67 -21.39 4.41
C ASP A 203 20.79 -22.02 3.55
N LEU A 204 21.17 -21.34 2.46
CA LEU A 204 22.19 -21.81 1.52
C LEU A 204 23.55 -22.09 2.21
N GLN A 205 23.85 -21.39 3.30
CA GLN A 205 25.11 -21.51 4.05
C GLN A 205 25.05 -22.53 5.19
N GLY A 206 23.87 -23.10 5.50
CA GLY A 206 23.67 -24.00 6.64
C GLY A 206 23.81 -23.33 8.01
N LYS A 207 23.86 -21.99 8.05
CA LYS A 207 24.07 -21.20 9.27
C LYS A 207 22.77 -20.92 10.01
N TYR A 208 21.66 -20.84 9.29
CA TYR A 208 20.36 -20.52 9.85
C TYR A 208 19.34 -21.58 9.48
N THR A 209 18.70 -22.15 10.50
CA THR A 209 17.62 -23.13 10.38
C THR A 209 16.35 -22.56 10.98
N VAL A 210 15.22 -22.76 10.31
CA VAL A 210 13.91 -22.34 10.82
C VAL A 210 12.91 -23.47 10.67
N GLU A 211 12.22 -23.82 11.75
CA GLU A 211 11.13 -24.79 11.70
C GLU A 211 9.83 -24.09 11.29
N ALA A 212 9.32 -24.43 10.12
CA ALA A 212 8.15 -23.78 9.54
C ALA A 212 7.41 -24.70 8.57
N LYS A 213 6.13 -24.41 8.36
CA LYS A 213 5.35 -24.99 7.26
C LYS A 213 5.42 -24.10 6.02
N LEU A 214 5.38 -24.72 4.85
CA LEU A 214 5.26 -24.01 3.59
C LEU A 214 3.84 -23.46 3.46
N VAL A 215 3.72 -22.15 3.23
CA VAL A 215 2.41 -21.50 3.02
C VAL A 215 2.16 -21.26 1.54
N ALA A 216 3.17 -20.76 0.82
CA ALA A 216 3.06 -20.48 -0.60
C ALA A 216 4.43 -20.34 -1.25
N THR A 217 4.50 -20.58 -2.56
CA THR A 217 5.60 -20.18 -3.44
C THR A 217 5.06 -19.24 -4.51
N LYS A 218 5.70 -18.06 -4.69
CA LYS A 218 5.34 -17.12 -5.78
C LYS A 218 6.59 -16.38 -6.24
N GLN A 219 6.79 -16.32 -7.56
CA GLN A 219 7.81 -15.47 -8.21
C GLN A 219 9.24 -15.59 -7.62
N GLY A 220 9.69 -16.82 -7.32
CA GLY A 220 11.04 -17.06 -6.78
C GLY A 220 11.19 -16.77 -5.28
N TRP A 221 10.09 -16.52 -4.59
CA TRP A 221 10.01 -16.38 -3.14
C TRP A 221 9.19 -17.50 -2.53
N VAL A 222 9.59 -17.90 -1.32
CA VAL A 222 8.87 -18.83 -0.46
C VAL A 222 8.31 -18.08 0.73
N GLN A 223 7.07 -18.37 1.08
CA GLN A 223 6.43 -17.90 2.30
C GLN A 223 6.29 -19.07 3.26
N LEU A 224 6.90 -18.93 4.43
CA LEU A 224 6.94 -19.94 5.47
C LEU A 224 6.20 -19.42 6.72
N GLU A 225 5.51 -20.30 7.44
CA GLU A 225 4.87 -19.98 8.71
C GLU A 225 5.51 -20.81 9.82
N THR A 226 6.13 -20.13 10.77
CA THR A 226 6.78 -20.75 11.93
C THR A 226 5.75 -21.33 12.90
N ARG A 227 6.16 -22.20 13.83
CA ARG A 227 5.28 -22.71 14.91
C ARG A 227 4.62 -21.62 15.76
N ALA A 228 5.23 -20.43 15.83
CA ALA A 228 4.68 -19.27 16.51
C ALA A 228 3.62 -18.50 15.70
N GLY A 229 3.24 -18.99 14.52
CA GLY A 229 2.28 -18.33 13.61
C GLY A 229 2.87 -17.15 12.84
N LYS A 230 4.16 -16.85 13.01
CA LYS A 230 4.84 -15.77 12.28
C LYS A 230 5.14 -16.22 10.84
N LYS A 231 4.65 -15.46 9.88
CA LYS A 231 4.97 -15.62 8.46
C LYS A 231 6.29 -14.93 8.12
N ILE A 232 7.17 -15.63 7.44
CA ILE A 232 8.46 -15.14 6.96
C ILE A 232 8.56 -15.41 5.46
N SER A 233 9.06 -14.44 4.71
CA SER A 233 9.28 -14.56 3.27
C SER A 233 10.76 -14.60 2.98
N LEU A 234 11.21 -15.62 2.26
CA LEU A 234 12.62 -15.83 1.90
C LEU A 234 12.73 -16.04 0.38
N PRO A 235 13.77 -15.52 -0.30
CA PRO A 235 14.03 -15.89 -1.68
C PRO A 235 14.40 -17.37 -1.75
N ILE A 236 13.85 -18.12 -2.71
CA ILE A 236 14.13 -19.55 -2.91
C ILE A 236 15.65 -19.77 -3.12
N LYS A 237 16.31 -18.86 -3.84
CA LYS A 237 17.76 -18.88 -4.08
C LYS A 237 18.62 -18.81 -2.81
N LYS A 238 18.05 -18.41 -1.67
CA LYS A 238 18.74 -18.32 -0.37
C LYS A 238 18.52 -19.56 0.50
N LEU A 239 17.69 -20.51 0.08
CA LEU A 239 17.50 -21.78 0.76
C LEU A 239 18.58 -22.80 0.36
N SER A 240 18.73 -23.86 1.16
CA SER A 240 19.59 -25.00 0.83
C SER A 240 19.14 -25.67 -0.47
N GLN A 241 20.06 -26.33 -1.19
CA GLN A 241 19.73 -27.00 -2.45
C GLN A 241 18.61 -28.05 -2.25
N ALA A 242 18.65 -28.80 -1.15
CA ALA A 242 17.63 -29.79 -0.82
C ALA A 242 16.23 -29.16 -0.62
N ASP A 243 16.16 -27.96 -0.05
CA ASP A 243 14.90 -27.23 0.12
C ASP A 243 14.45 -26.58 -1.21
N GLN A 244 15.38 -26.12 -2.05
CA GLN A 244 15.07 -25.62 -3.40
C GLN A 244 14.49 -26.71 -4.30
N ASP A 245 15.10 -27.90 -4.29
CA ASP A 245 14.66 -29.04 -5.11
C ASP A 245 13.25 -29.52 -4.71
N LEU A 246 12.89 -29.37 -3.43
CA LEU A 246 11.55 -29.68 -2.94
C LEU A 246 10.49 -28.67 -3.42
N LEU A 247 10.85 -27.39 -3.50
CA LEU A 247 9.97 -26.34 -4.00
C LEU A 247 9.84 -26.31 -5.53
N ALA A 248 10.68 -27.07 -6.23
CA ALA A 248 10.70 -27.18 -7.70
C ALA A 248 9.92 -28.39 -8.24
N ARG A 249 9.37 -29.24 -7.36
CA ARG A 249 8.44 -30.33 -7.71
C ARG A 249 7.01 -29.81 -7.78
#